data_AF-A0A821AZ22-F1
#
_entry.id   AF-A0A821AZ22-F1
#
_cell.length_a   1.000
_cell.length_b   1.000
_cell.length_c   1.000
_cell.angle_alpha   90.00
_cell.angle_beta   90.00
_cell.angle_gamma   90.00
#
_symmetry.space_group_name_H-M   'P 1'
#
loop_
_entity.id
_entity.type
_entity.pdbx_description
1 polymer ?
#
loop_
_entity_poly.entity_id
_entity_poly.type
_entity_poly.pdbx_seq_one_letter_code
_entity_poly.pdbx_strand_id
1 'polypeptide(L)' 'MYNQSCSACQGNRYQTCSSTTNQCQCSGNSYWNGSMCPLQLFENAACSQIDACRSDLNLSCVMNSYGEFTQCLI' A
#
# COMPACT_ATOMS: atom_id res chain seq x y z
N MET A 1 -12.15 3.22 3.41
CA MET A 1 -12.25 4.65 3.70
C MET A 1 -10.84 5.24 3.77
N TYR A 2 -10.03 4.97 2.76
CA TYR A 2 -8.67 5.50 2.71
C TYR A 2 -8.70 7.03 2.62
N ASN A 3 -7.79 7.70 3.33
CA ASN A 3 -7.68 9.15 3.34
C ASN A 3 -8.91 9.90 3.94
N GLN A 4 -9.80 9.18 4.63
CA GLN A 4 -10.91 9.77 5.38
C GLN A 4 -10.51 10.05 6.83
N SER A 5 -11.36 10.77 7.57
CA SER A 5 -11.17 11.03 9.00
C SER A 5 -11.06 9.73 9.80
N CYS A 6 -10.29 9.72 10.88
CA CYS A 6 -10.11 8.51 11.70
C CYS A 6 -11.40 7.89 12.22
N SER A 7 -12.46 8.68 12.43
CA SER A 7 -13.80 8.19 12.77
C SER A 7 -14.41 7.27 11.70
N ALA A 8 -13.98 7.38 10.43
CA ALA A 8 -14.47 6.56 9.34
C ALA A 8 -13.94 5.12 9.41
N CYS A 9 -12.67 4.92 9.76
CA CYS A 9 -12.07 3.58 9.90
C CYS A 9 -12.19 2.98 11.30
N GLN A 10 -12.85 3.65 12.25
CA GLN A 10 -13.16 3.08 13.57
C GLN A 10 -14.05 1.84 13.40
N GLY A 11 -13.43 0.65 13.42
CA GLY A 11 -14.08 -0.65 13.22
C GLY A 11 -13.61 -1.43 11.98
N ASN A 12 -12.77 -0.83 11.13
CA ASN A 12 -12.19 -1.52 9.97
C ASN A 12 -10.91 -2.27 10.38
N ARG A 13 -10.87 -3.59 10.19
CA ARG A 13 -9.69 -4.42 10.53
C ARG A 13 -8.49 -4.23 9.60
N TYR A 14 -8.70 -3.64 8.42
CA TYR A 14 -7.68 -3.47 7.38
C TYR A 14 -7.10 -2.05 7.32
N GLN A 15 -7.69 -1.10 8.05
CA GLN A 15 -7.28 0.31 8.08
C GLN A 15 -7.05 0.78 9.50
N THR A 16 -6.04 1.60 9.70
CA THR A 16 -5.69 2.20 10.99
C THR A 16 -5.72 3.71 10.89
N CYS A 17 -6.01 4.38 12.01
CA CYS A 17 -5.87 5.83 12.10
C CYS A 17 -4.37 6.17 12.18
N SER A 18 -3.87 6.92 11.21
CA SER A 18 -2.52 7.44 11.23
C SER A 18 -2.45 8.64 12.17
N SER A 19 -1.62 8.53 13.21
CA SER A 19 -1.41 9.64 14.16
C SER A 19 -0.70 10.85 13.52
N THR A 20 -0.03 10.65 12.39
CA THR A 20 0.66 11.72 11.66
C THR A 20 -0.28 12.55 10.82
N THR A 21 -1.19 11.90 10.08
CA THR A 21 -2.10 12.57 9.13
C THR A 21 -3.51 12.76 9.68
N ASN A 22 -3.84 12.15 10.82
CA ASN A 22 -5.21 12.05 11.36
C ASN A 22 -6.21 11.45 10.36
N GLN A 23 -5.71 10.60 9.46
CA GLN A 23 -6.48 9.96 8.41
C GLN A 23 -6.34 8.46 8.44
N CYS A 24 -7.33 7.78 7.87
CA CYS A 24 -7.32 6.34 7.71
C CYS A 24 -6.28 5.91 6.67
N GLN A 25 -5.30 5.13 7.11
CA GLN A 25 -4.25 4.54 6.28
C GLN A 25 -4.36 3.02 6.33
N CYS A 26 -3.72 2.34 5.39
CA CYS A 26 -3.60 0.89 5.47
C CYS A 26 -2.70 0.50 6.63
N SER A 27 -3.01 -0.63 7.27
CA SER A 27 -2.15 -1.20 8.32
C SER A 27 -0.75 -1.53 7.77
N GLY A 28 0.20 -1.78 8.67
CA GLY A 28 1.57 -2.15 8.30
C GLY A 28 1.63 -3.29 7.29
N ASN A 29 2.60 -3.22 6.38
CA ASN A 29 2.81 -4.17 5.29
C ASN A 29 1.59 -4.33 4.36
N SER A 30 0.76 -3.30 4.24
CA SER A 30 -0.41 -3.25 3.36
C SER A 30 -0.40 -1.94 2.59
N TYR A 31 -0.97 -1.94 1.39
CA TYR A 31 -1.04 -0.75 0.53
C TYR A 31 -2.46 -0.49 0.09
N TRP A 32 -2.79 0.73 -0.35
CA TRP A 32 -4.13 1.04 -0.83
C TRP A 32 -4.23 0.81 -2.33
N ASN A 33 -4.96 -0.23 -2.76
CA ASN A 33 -5.11 -0.55 -4.18
C ASN A 33 -6.24 0.22 -4.89
N GLY A 34 -6.81 1.26 -4.26
CA GLY A 34 -7.98 1.98 -4.77
C GLY A 34 -9.32 1.48 -4.22
N SER A 35 -9.40 0.25 -3.70
CA SER A 35 -10.63 -0.33 -3.16
C SER A 35 -10.47 -0.87 -1.73
N MET A 36 -9.34 -1.50 -1.43
CA MET A 36 -9.06 -2.12 -0.13
C MET A 36 -7.57 -2.02 0.22
N CYS A 37 -7.22 -2.51 1.40
CA CYS A 37 -5.83 -2.60 1.86
C CYS A 37 -5.35 -4.06 1.80
N PRO A 38 -4.98 -4.60 0.62
CA PRO A 38 -4.32 -5.89 0.56
C PRO A 38 -2.91 -5.82 1.16
N LEU A 39 -2.37 -6.99 1.49
CA LEU A 39 -0.97 -7.12 1.87
C LEU A 39 -0.07 -6.69 0.71
N GLN A 40 1.03 -6.04 1.07
CA GLN A 40 2.12 -5.74 0.16
C GLN A 40 2.75 -7.01 -0.40
N LEU A 41 3.26 -6.87 -1.61
CA LEU A 41 3.75 -7.93 -2.47
C LEU A 41 5.22 -8.24 -2.19
N PHE A 42 5.57 -9.52 -2.36
CA PHE A 42 6.94 -10.04 -2.22
C PHE A 42 7.73 -9.90 -3.53
N GLU A 43 9.01 -10.24 -3.49
CA GLU A 43 9.92 -10.21 -4.63
C GLU A 43 9.35 -10.98 -5.83
N ASN A 44 9.56 -10.44 -7.04
CA ASN A 44 9.08 -10.97 -8.32
C ASN A 44 7.55 -11.00 -8.51
N ALA A 45 6.77 -10.55 -7.53
CA ALA A 45 5.33 -10.39 -7.71
C ALA A 45 5.03 -9.19 -8.63
N ALA A 46 4.03 -9.36 -9.50
CA ALA A 46 3.58 -8.30 -10.38
C ALA A 46 2.90 -7.18 -9.58
N CYS A 47 3.31 -5.94 -9.80
CA CYS A 47 2.82 -4.77 -9.08
C CYS A 47 2.35 -3.70 -10.07
N SER A 48 1.29 -2.97 -9.71
CA SER A 48 0.67 -1.93 -10.53
C SER A 48 0.79 -0.53 -9.92
N GLN A 49 1.40 -0.43 -8.74
CA GLN A 49 1.55 0.81 -7.97
C GLN A 49 2.89 0.80 -7.23
N ILE A 50 3.44 2.00 -7.02
CA ILE A 50 4.75 2.18 -6.38
C ILE A 50 4.82 1.60 -4.96
N ASP A 51 3.75 1.76 -4.18
CA ASP A 51 3.69 1.34 -2.76
C ASP A 51 3.24 -0.13 -2.58
N ALA A 52 3.02 -0.85 -3.68
CA ALA A 52 2.49 -2.21 -3.63
C ALA A 52 3.47 -3.24 -3.07
N CYS A 53 4.77 -2.96 -3.09
CA CYS A 53 5.82 -3.88 -2.67
C CYS A 53 6.18 -3.71 -1.19
N ARG A 54 6.72 -4.78 -0.59
CA ARG A 54 7.15 -4.81 0.82
C ARG A 54 8.38 -3.91 1.04
N SER A 55 8.12 -2.69 1.48
CA SER A 55 9.17 -1.68 1.74
C SER A 55 10.07 -2.06 2.92
N ASP A 56 9.60 -2.88 3.86
CA ASP A 56 10.40 -3.47 4.94
C ASP A 56 11.46 -4.48 4.44
N LEU A 57 11.30 -4.98 3.21
CA LEU A 57 12.28 -5.83 2.52
C LEU A 57 13.12 -5.04 1.49
N ASN A 58 13.06 -3.71 1.50
CA ASN A 58 13.62 -2.83 0.47
C ASN A 58 13.12 -3.12 -0.95
N LEU A 59 11.93 -3.72 -1.09
CA LEU A 59 11.34 -3.96 -2.41
C LEU A 59 10.58 -2.74 -2.88
N SER A 60 10.82 -2.35 -4.12
CA SER A 60 10.14 -1.28 -4.83
C SER A 60 9.51 -1.82 -6.10
N CYS A 61 8.35 -1.26 -6.48
CA CYS A 61 7.73 -1.63 -7.73
C CYS A 61 8.49 -0.97 -8.89
N VAL A 62 9.22 -1.77 -9.68
CA VAL A 62 10.01 -1.23 -10.79
C VAL A 62 9.14 -0.82 -11.95
N MET A 63 9.51 0.31 -12.55
CA MET A 63 8.88 0.85 -13.74
C MET A 63 9.69 0.45 -14.96
N ASN A 64 9.02 -0.04 -16.00
CA ASN A 64 9.68 -0.35 -17.27
C ASN A 64 9.95 0.95 -18.07
N SER A 65 10.60 0.81 -19.23
CA SER A 65 10.90 1.91 -20.15
C SER A 65 9.67 2.64 -20.69
N TYR A 66 8.48 2.04 -20.57
CA TYR A 66 7.21 2.60 -21.01
C TYR A 66 6.45 3.33 -19.89
N GLY A 67 7.02 3.41 -18.69
CA GLY A 67 6.39 4.06 -17.55
C GLY A 67 5.39 3.19 -16.80
N GLU A 68 5.37 1.88 -17.05
CA GLU A 68 4.45 0.95 -16.41
C GLU A 68 5.12 0.22 -15.24
N PHE A 69 4.40 0.14 -14.13
CA PHE A 69 4.76 -0.70 -13.01
C PHE A 69 4.68 -2.18 -13.41
N THR A 70 5.74 -2.93 -13.15
CA THR A 70 5.85 -4.33 -13.60
C THR A 70 5.97 -5.29 -12.44
N GLN A 71 7.02 -5.20 -11.63
CA GLN A 71 7.33 -6.21 -10.61
C GLN A 71 8.05 -5.63 -9.39
N CYS A 72 7.93 -6.31 -8.25
CA CYS A 72 8.63 -5.96 -7.02
C CYS A 72 10.06 -6.48 -7.05
N LEU A 73 11.04 -5.56 -7.05
CA LEU A 73 12.46 -5.85 -7.02
C LEU A 73 13.18 -4.94 -6.02
N ILE A 74 14.41 -5.32 -5.68
CA ILE A 74 15.35 -4.54 -4.86
C ILE A 74 16.03 -3.47 -5.72
#